data_AF-A0A133UY51-F1
#
_entry.id   AF-A0A133UY51-F1
#
_cell.length_a   1.000
_cell.length_b   1.000
_cell.length_c   1.000
_cell.angle_alpha   90.00
_cell.angle_beta   90.00
_cell.angle_gamma   90.00
#
_symmetry.space_group_name_H-M   'P 1'
#
loop_
_entity.id
_entity.type
_entity.pdbx_description
1 polymer ?
#
loop_
_entity_poly.entity_id
_entity_poly.type
_entity_poly.pdbx_seq_one_letter_code
_entity_poly.pdbx_strand_id
1 'polypeptide(L)' 'MEERFLRLRKMIPYLGLIIQLILIFLGLFWINRDTREKGIDRKYYWIWSILLIAALLILGIIGIILTVLGYYLWSRHMY' A
#
# COMPACT_ATOMS: atom_id res chain seq x y z
N MET A 1 -8.58 7.19 -36.44
CA MET A 1 -9.29 7.24 -35.14
C MET A 1 -8.94 6.01 -34.28
N GLU A 2 -8.80 4.82 -34.87
CA GLU A 2 -8.41 3.57 -34.19
C GLU A 2 -7.02 3.58 -33.52
N GLU A 3 -6.00 4.21 -34.13
CA GLU A 3 -4.66 4.25 -33.53
C GLU A 3 -4.60 4.97 -32.17
N ARG A 4 -5.44 5.99 -31.96
CA ARG A 4 -5.53 6.67 -30.66
C ARG A 4 -6.16 5.76 -29.60
N PHE A 5 -7.16 4.97 -29.98
CA PHE A 5 -7.79 3.99 -29.10
C PHE A 5 -6.83 2.86 -28.70
N LEU A 6 -6.04 2.36 -29.65
CA LEU A 6 -5.00 1.35 -29.38
C LEU A 6 -3.90 1.85 -28.44
N ARG A 7 -3.49 3.12 -28.56
CA ARG A 7 -2.53 3.74 -27.63
C ARG A 7 -3.11 3.90 -26.23
N LEU A 8 -4.34 4.40 -26.10
CA LEU A 8 -5.02 4.53 -24.81
C LEU A 8 -5.21 3.18 -24.11
N ARG A 9 -5.60 2.14 -24.85
CA ARG A 9 -5.75 0.77 -24.32
C ARG A 9 -4.44 0.23 -23.74
N LYS A 10 -3.30 0.55 -24.37
CA LYS A 10 -1.97 0.18 -23.85
C LYS A 10 -1.58 0.98 -22.61
N MET A 11 -2.03 2.24 -22.46
CA MET A 11 -1.67 3.10 -21.31
C MET A 11 -2.39 2.73 -20.00
N ILE A 12 -3.62 2.23 -20.09
CA ILE A 12 -4.47 1.84 -18.94
C ILE A 12 -3.77 0.90 -17.92
N PRO A 13 -3.10 -0.21 -18.31
CA PRO A 13 -2.43 -1.07 -17.35
C PRO A 13 -1.29 -0.37 -16.59
N TYR A 14 -0.57 0.56 -17.23
CA TYR A 14 0.50 1.32 -16.57
C TYR A 14 -0.06 2.30 -15.52
N LEU A 15 -1.22 2.91 -15.79
CA LEU A 15 -1.91 3.75 -14.80
C LEU A 15 -2.27 2.95 -13.54
N GLY A 16 -2.76 1.71 -13.70
CA GLY A 16 -3.04 0.82 -12.57
C GLY A 16 -1.81 0.53 -11.71
N LEU A 17 -0.67 0.24 -12.33
CA LEU A 17 0.59 0.02 -11.63
C LEU A 17 1.09 1.27 -10.89
N ILE A 18 0.99 2.44 -11.52
CA ILE A 18 1.37 3.72 -10.88
C ILE A 18 0.52 3.96 -9.63
N ILE A 19 -0.80 3.74 -9.71
CA ILE A 19 -1.69 3.90 -8.56
C ILE A 19 -1.30 2.93 -7.44
N GLN A 20 -1.01 1.67 -7.75
CA GLN A 20 -0.57 0.69 -6.75
C GLN A 20 0.74 1.09 -6.06
N LEU A 21 1.71 1.59 -6.82
CA LEU A 21 2.98 2.08 -6.27
C LEU A 21 2.78 3.29 -5.35
N ILE A 22 1.93 4.24 -5.74
CA ILE A 22 1.60 5.41 -4.92
C ILE A 22 0.92 4.96 -3.61
N LEU A 23 -0.02 4.02 -3.68
CA LEU A 23 -0.71 3.51 -2.49
C LEU A 23 0.24 2.76 -1.55
N ILE A 24 1.16 1.96 -2.07
CA ILE A 24 2.21 1.35 -1.24
C ILE A 24 3.06 2.42 -0.57
N PHE A 25 3.52 3.40 -1.33
CA PHE A 25 4.39 4.44 -0.80
C PHE A 25 3.69 5.22 0.32
N LEU A 26 2.42 5.60 0.12
CA LEU A 26 1.60 6.24 1.14
C LEU A 26 1.41 5.35 2.37
N GLY A 27 1.13 4.06 2.18
CA GLY A 27 0.97 3.09 3.27
C GLY A 27 2.25 2.95 4.10
N LEU A 28 3.40 2.76 3.46
CA LEU A 28 4.70 2.67 4.13
C LEU A 28 5.06 3.96 4.85
N PHE A 29 4.85 5.11 4.21
CA PHE A 29 5.11 6.42 4.80
C PHE A 29 4.26 6.64 6.06
N TRP A 30 2.97 6.29 6.00
CA TRP A 30 2.05 6.42 7.12
C TRP A 30 2.42 5.49 8.28
N ILE A 31 2.71 4.21 8.01
CA ILE A 31 3.18 3.25 9.04
C ILE A 31 4.48 3.75 9.67
N ASN A 32 5.44 4.24 8.88
CA ASN A 32 6.69 4.79 9.41
C ASN A 32 6.44 6.00 10.31
N ARG A 33 5.53 6.90 9.91
CA ARG A 33 5.17 8.06 10.71
C ARG A 33 4.50 7.65 12.02
N ASP A 34 3.47 6.81 11.96
CA ASP A 34 2.70 6.36 13.12
C ASP A 34 3.57 5.59 14.13
N THR A 35 4.43 4.68 13.65
CA THR A 35 5.38 3.98 14.51
C THR A 35 6.36 4.92 15.21
N ARG A 36 6.85 5.96 14.53
CA ARG A 36 7.74 6.96 15.14
C ARG A 36 7.01 7.86 16.15
N GLU A 37 5.78 8.28 15.86
CA GLU A 37 4.98 9.12 16.75
C GLU A 37 4.59 8.36 18.04
N LYS A 38 4.27 7.06 17.94
CA LYS A 38 3.86 6.23 19.09
C LYS A 38 5.02 5.53 19.82
N GLY A 39 6.25 5.68 19.34
CA GLY A 39 7.41 4.99 19.91
C GLY A 39 7.36 3.46 19.75
N ILE A 40 6.66 2.96 18.73
CA ILE A 40 6.56 1.52 18.43
C ILE A 40 7.92 1.01 17.93
N ASP A 41 8.34 -0.16 18.41
CA ASP A 41 9.58 -0.80 17.95
C ASP A 41 9.66 -0.91 16.43
N ARG A 42 10.84 -0.61 15.88
CA ARG A 42 11.12 -0.68 14.43
C ARG A 42 10.86 -2.06 13.82
N LYS A 43 10.86 -3.13 14.63
CA LYS A 43 10.50 -4.49 14.18
C LYS A 43 9.06 -4.55 13.64
N TYR A 44 8.12 -3.85 14.26
CA TYR A 44 6.73 -3.84 13.83
C TYR A 44 6.54 -3.06 12.54
N TYR A 45 7.29 -1.97 12.34
CA TYR A 45 7.33 -1.28 11.05
C TYR A 45 7.70 -2.25 9.92
N TRP A 46 8.74 -3.07 10.10
CA TRP A 46 9.18 -4.03 9.09
C TRP A 46 8.15 -5.13 8.85
N ILE A 47 7.55 -5.69 9.91
CA ILE A 47 6.50 -6.71 9.79
C ILE A 47 5.33 -6.19 8.96
N TRP A 48 4.82 -4.99 9.29
CA TRP A 48 3.69 -4.39 8.57
C TRP A 48 4.05 -3.96 7.15
N SER A 49 5.30 -3.53 6.91
CA SER A 49 5.78 -3.21 5.56
C SER A 49 5.83 -4.46 4.68
N ILE A 50 6.32 -5.59 5.20
CA ILE A 50 6.37 -6.87 4.49
C ILE A 50 4.94 -7.36 4.20
N LEU A 51 4.04 -7.29 5.19
CA LEU A 51 2.63 -7.63 5.01
C LEU A 51 1.97 -6.78 3.92
N LEU A 52 2.26 -5.48 3.87
CA LEU A 52 1.70 -4.56 2.87
C LEU A 52 2.12 -4.96 1.45
N ILE A 53 3.40 -5.29 1.26
CA ILE A 53 3.93 -5.75 -0.03
C ILE A 53 3.33 -7.11 -0.40
N ALA A 54 3.30 -8.06 0.54
CA ALA A 54 2.72 -9.38 0.30
C ALA A 54 1.23 -9.31 -0.06
N ALA A 55 0.47 -8.45 0.62
CA ALA A 55 -0.95 -8.24 0.36
C ALA A 55 -1.20 -7.63 -1.02
N LEU A 56 -0.35 -6.71 -1.49
CA LEU A 56 -0.42 -6.22 -2.88
C LEU A 56 -0.23 -7.38 -3.87
N LEU A 57 0.78 -8.23 -3.67
CA LEU A 57 1.10 -9.31 -4.61
C LEU A 57 -0.01 -10.36 -4.72
N ILE A 58 -0.73 -10.64 -3.62
CA ILE A 58 -1.77 -11.68 -3.59
C ILE A 58 -3.15 -11.12 -3.93
N LEU A 59 -3.51 -9.95 -3.38
CA LEU A 59 -4.88 -9.41 -3.41
C LEU A 59 -4.98 -8.05 -4.12
N GLY A 60 -3.87 -7.51 -4.64
CA GLY A 60 -3.83 -6.21 -5.29
C GLY A 60 -4.20 -5.07 -4.36
N ILE A 61 -4.98 -4.12 -4.88
CA ILE A 61 -5.42 -2.91 -4.13
C ILE A 61 -6.23 -3.29 -2.88
N ILE A 62 -7.06 -4.34 -2.96
CA ILE A 62 -7.87 -4.81 -1.83
C ILE A 62 -6.96 -5.25 -0.68
N GLY A 63 -5.85 -5.93 -0.98
CA GLY A 63 -4.86 -6.34 0.01
C GLY A 63 -4.21 -5.16 0.73
N ILE A 64 -3.88 -4.10 0.00
CA ILE A 64 -3.34 -2.86 0.58
C ILE A 64 -4.35 -2.27 1.59
N ILE A 65 -5.61 -2.12 1.18
CA ILE A 65 -6.67 -1.55 2.03
C ILE A 65 -6.81 -2.36 3.32
N LEU A 66 -6.93 -3.69 3.21
CA LEU A 66 -7.08 -4.57 4.37
C LEU A 66 -5.86 -4.50 5.31
N THR A 67 -4.65 -4.42 4.75
CA THR A 67 -3.43 -4.36 5.57
C THR A 67 -3.31 -3.03 6.30
N VAL A 68 -3.62 -1.91 5.64
CA VAL A 68 -3.62 -0.57 6.26
C VAL A 68 -4.68 -0.50 7.36
N LEU A 69 -5.88 -1.03 7.14
CA LEU A 69 -6.92 -1.10 8.16
C LEU A 69 -6.52 -2.00 9.34
N GLY A 70 -5.93 -3.16 9.05
CA GLY A 70 -5.41 -4.07 10.08
C GLY A 70 -4.33 -3.41 10.93
N TYR A 71 -3.40 -2.70 10.31
CA TYR A 71 -2.39 -1.92 11.01
C TYR A 71 -3.04 -0.82 11.86
N TYR A 72 -4.00 -0.07 11.31
CA TYR A 72 -4.70 0.98 12.04
C TYR A 72 -5.32 0.45 13.34
N LEU A 73 -6.10 -0.63 13.25
CA LEU A 73 -6.75 -1.26 14.40
C LEU A 73 -5.73 -1.78 15.40
N TRP A 74 -4.68 -2.46 14.94
CA TRP A 74 -3.62 -2.98 15.80
C TRP A 74 -2.85 -1.86 16.52
N SER A 75 -2.47 -0.81 15.80
CA SER A 75 -1.72 0.34 16.33
C SER A 75 -2.52 1.15 17.36
N ARG A 76 -3.86 1.06 17.34
CA ARG A 76 -4.79 1.65 18.31
C ARG A 76 -5.07 0.76 19.50
N HIS A 77 -4.81 -0.54 19.40
CA HIS A 77 -4.95 -1.45 20.52
C HIS A 77 -3.67 -1.48 21.36
N MET A 78 -2.52 -1.29 20.74
CA MET A 78 -1.21 -1.24 21.40
C MET A 78 -0.92 0.07 22.15
N TYR A 79 -1.71 1.13 21.92
CA TYR A 79 -1.55 2.47 22.51
C TYR A 79 -2.92 3.06 22.81
#